data_AF-A0A6P0U4Y9-F1
#
_entry.id   AF-A0A6P0U4Y9-F1
#
_cell.length_a   1.000
_cell.length_b   1.000
_cell.length_c   1.000
_cell.angle_alpha   90.00
_cell.angle_beta   90.00
_cell.angle_gamma   90.00
#
_symmetry.space_group_name_H-M   'P 1'
#
loop_
_entity.id
_entity.type
_entity.pdbx_description
1 polymer ?
#
loop_
_entity_poly.entity_id
_entity_poly.type
_entity_poly.pdbx_seq_one_letter_code
_entity_poly.pdbx_strand_id
1 'polypeptide(L)'
;PVAALMEKVAGLITGKIVELFNPNISKIGILVGPGHNGGDALVIVRELYFQGYGIIVYCPIPKLKELTDAHSKYLQSLGVDFSEYLLYFNTLVKNVVEVKIKLASFIKKMRAKCL
;
A
#
# COMPACT_ATOMS: atom_id res chain seq x y z
N PRO A 1 19.79 1.31 1.63
CA PRO A 1 19.06 2.51 1.15
C PRO A 1 17.59 2.45 1.61
N VAL A 2 16.88 3.60 1.70
CA VAL A 2 15.48 3.63 2.18
C VAL A 2 14.56 2.77 1.32
N ALA A 3 14.70 2.83 -0.01
CA ALA A 3 13.91 2.02 -0.95
C ALA A 3 14.02 0.51 -0.65
N ALA A 4 15.23 -0.03 -0.46
CA ALA A 4 15.40 -1.46 -0.16
C ALA A 4 14.71 -1.91 1.15
N LEU A 5 14.59 -1.01 2.14
CA LEU A 5 13.85 -1.30 3.35
C LEU A 5 12.34 -1.29 3.10
N MET A 6 11.84 -0.34 2.30
CA MET A 6 10.42 -0.27 1.91
C MET A 6 10.00 -1.53 1.16
N GLU A 7 10.82 -1.98 0.22
CA GLU A 7 10.62 -3.22 -0.54
C GLU A 7 10.48 -4.45 0.38
N LYS A 8 11.42 -4.61 1.33
CA LYS A 8 11.38 -5.73 2.29
C LYS A 8 10.16 -5.67 3.22
N VAL A 9 9.84 -4.50 3.74
CA VAL A 9 8.70 -4.31 4.66
C VAL A 9 7.38 -4.54 3.94
N ALA A 10 7.24 -4.03 2.71
CA ALA A 10 6.05 -4.19 1.89
C ALA A 10 5.78 -5.66 1.54
N GLY A 11 6.81 -6.44 1.19
CA GLY A 11 6.64 -7.88 0.92
C GLY A 11 6.11 -8.65 2.14
N LEU A 12 6.67 -8.38 3.33
CA LEU A 12 6.20 -9.02 4.58
C LEU A 12 4.76 -8.63 4.93
N ILE A 13 4.40 -7.36 4.73
CA ILE A 13 3.04 -6.90 4.98
C ILE A 13 2.07 -7.50 3.96
N THR A 14 2.46 -7.55 2.69
CA THR A 14 1.64 -8.15 1.63
C THR A 14 1.34 -9.61 1.93
N GLY A 15 2.36 -10.40 2.28
CA GLY A 15 2.16 -11.80 2.68
C GLY A 15 1.18 -11.92 3.86
N LYS A 16 1.31 -11.06 4.87
CA LYS A 16 0.39 -11.06 6.02
C LYS A 16 -1.04 -10.65 5.64
N ILE A 17 -1.21 -9.70 4.73
CA ILE A 17 -2.53 -9.30 4.22
C ILE A 17 -3.19 -10.48 3.52
N VAL A 18 -2.46 -11.15 2.63
CA VAL A 18 -2.95 -12.31 1.86
C VAL A 18 -3.36 -13.45 2.77
N GLU A 19 -2.57 -13.75 3.82
CA GLU A 19 -2.92 -14.75 4.84
C GLU A 19 -4.22 -14.43 5.59
N LEU A 20 -4.50 -13.15 5.81
CA LEU A 20 -5.67 -12.69 6.57
C LEU A 20 -6.91 -12.51 5.70
N PHE A 21 -6.75 -12.49 4.38
CA PHE A 21 -7.83 -12.23 3.45
C PHE A 21 -8.71 -13.45 3.23
N ASN A 22 -10.02 -13.18 3.17
CA ASN A 22 -10.95 -14.17 2.68
C ASN A 22 -10.61 -14.44 1.20
N PRO A 23 -10.49 -15.72 0.78
CA PRO A 23 -10.16 -16.08 -0.60
C PRO A 23 -11.14 -15.52 -1.65
N ASN A 24 -12.35 -15.11 -1.24
CA ASN A 24 -13.33 -14.49 -2.13
C ASN A 24 -13.10 -12.98 -2.38
N ILE A 25 -12.09 -12.36 -1.75
CA ILE A 25 -11.73 -10.97 -2.00
C ILE A 25 -10.98 -10.88 -3.32
N SER A 26 -11.62 -10.31 -4.34
CA SER A 26 -11.01 -10.05 -5.65
C SER A 26 -10.61 -8.60 -5.87
N LYS A 27 -11.10 -7.67 -5.04
CA LYS A 27 -10.85 -6.23 -5.19
C LYS A 27 -10.56 -5.55 -3.85
N ILE A 28 -9.53 -4.69 -3.83
CA ILE A 28 -8.98 -4.05 -2.62
C ILE A 28 -8.87 -2.55 -2.85
N GLY A 29 -9.37 -1.75 -1.90
CA GLY A 29 -9.13 -0.31 -1.84
C GLY A 29 -7.97 0.00 -0.91
N ILE A 30 -7.02 0.83 -1.34
CA ILE A 30 -5.87 1.26 -0.51
C ILE A 30 -5.80 2.80 -0.44
N LEU A 31 -5.76 3.34 0.78
CA LEU A 31 -5.58 4.75 1.05
C LEU A 31 -4.08 5.08 1.18
N VAL A 32 -3.62 6.08 0.44
CA VAL A 32 -2.21 6.46 0.36
C VAL A 32 -2.01 7.91 0.81
N GLY A 33 -1.15 8.11 1.81
CA GLY A 33 -0.71 9.44 2.24
C GLY A 33 0.51 9.96 1.45
N PRO A 34 0.90 11.24 1.61
CA PRO A 34 1.96 11.85 0.79
C PRO A 34 3.40 11.53 1.22
N GLY A 35 3.58 10.96 2.42
CA GLY A 35 4.90 10.69 3.02
C GLY A 35 5.49 9.33 2.66
N HIS A 36 6.56 8.93 3.38
CA HIS A 36 7.23 7.64 3.15
C HIS A 36 6.31 6.44 3.40
N ASN A 37 5.41 6.52 4.39
CA ASN A 37 4.38 5.49 4.62
C ASN A 37 3.45 5.33 3.42
N GLY A 38 3.23 6.40 2.66
CA GLY A 38 2.52 6.31 1.38
C GLY A 38 3.32 5.54 0.35
N GLY A 39 4.63 5.74 0.33
CA GLY A 39 5.54 4.91 -0.48
C GLY A 39 5.44 3.43 -0.11
N ASP A 40 5.46 3.07 1.18
CA ASP A 40 5.29 1.68 1.61
C ASP A 40 3.94 1.11 1.15
N ALA A 41 2.87 1.89 1.28
CA ALA A 41 1.53 1.50 0.81
C ALA A 41 1.51 1.27 -0.70
N LEU A 42 2.17 2.12 -1.50
CA LEU A 42 2.26 1.96 -2.95
C LEU A 42 3.10 0.73 -3.34
N VAL A 43 4.14 0.39 -2.58
CA VAL A 43 4.86 -0.88 -2.81
C VAL A 43 3.94 -2.07 -2.49
N ILE A 44 3.17 -2.03 -1.40
CA ILE A 44 2.17 -3.08 -1.09
C ILE A 44 1.11 -3.18 -2.19
N VAL A 45 0.61 -2.06 -2.71
CA VAL A 45 -0.31 -2.01 -3.87
C VAL A 45 0.29 -2.78 -5.03
N ARG A 46 1.56 -2.54 -5.36
CA ARG A 46 2.24 -3.21 -6.46
C ARG A 46 2.30 -4.72 -6.27
N GLU A 47 2.69 -5.16 -5.08
CA GLU A 47 2.81 -6.59 -4.77
C GLU A 47 1.45 -7.30 -4.84
N LEU A 48 0.39 -6.68 -4.31
CA LEU A 48 -0.97 -7.21 -4.43
C LEU A 48 -1.46 -7.22 -5.88
N TYR A 49 -1.17 -6.16 -6.64
CA TYR A 49 -1.51 -6.09 -8.06
C TYR A 49 -0.86 -7.23 -8.86
N PHE A 50 0.43 -7.51 -8.64
CA PHE A 50 1.12 -8.63 -9.29
C PHE A 50 0.63 -10.01 -8.87
N GLN A 51 -0.04 -10.13 -7.72
CA GLN A 51 -0.73 -11.36 -7.31
C GLN A 51 -2.13 -11.51 -7.94
N GLY A 52 -2.57 -10.55 -8.76
CA GLY A 52 -3.83 -10.61 -9.50
C GLY A 52 -5.02 -10.00 -8.78
N TYR A 53 -4.83 -9.32 -7.65
CA TYR A 53 -5.91 -8.58 -7.01
C TYR A 53 -6.26 -7.33 -7.82
N GLY A 54 -7.56 -7.05 -7.98
CA GLY A 54 -8.02 -5.76 -8.48
C GLY A 54 -7.74 -4.68 -7.43
N ILE A 55 -7.02 -3.62 -7.79
CA ILE A 55 -6.67 -2.55 -6.84
C ILE A 55 -7.31 -1.23 -7.25
N ILE A 56 -7.82 -0.48 -6.25
CA ILE A 56 -8.11 0.95 -6.38
C ILE A 56 -7.28 1.71 -5.35
N VAL A 57 -6.49 2.66 -5.80
CA VAL A 57 -5.74 3.57 -4.93
C VAL A 57 -6.53 4.85 -4.73
N TYR A 58 -6.62 5.35 -3.49
CA TYR A 58 -7.08 6.70 -3.21
C TYR A 58 -5.96 7.50 -2.57
N CYS A 59 -5.56 8.58 -3.22
CA CYS A 59 -4.49 9.47 -2.77
C CYS A 59 -5.02 10.91 -2.70
N PRO A 60 -5.55 11.36 -1.55
CA PRO A 60 -6.21 12.66 -1.44
C PRO A 60 -5.27 13.87 -1.51
N ILE A 61 -3.96 13.65 -1.37
CA ILE A 61 -2.96 14.72 -1.33
C ILE A 61 -2.03 14.56 -2.53
N PRO A 62 -2.10 15.46 -3.54
CA PRO A 62 -1.35 15.30 -4.79
C PRO A 62 0.15 15.55 -4.62
N LYS A 63 0.56 16.34 -3.61
CA LYS A 63 1.97 16.64 -3.35
C LYS A 63 2.63 15.50 -2.58
N LEU A 64 3.26 14.59 -3.32
CA LEU A 64 3.98 13.44 -2.79
C LEU A 64 5.46 13.77 -2.54
N LYS A 65 6.09 13.06 -1.60
CA LYS A 65 7.56 13.03 -1.51
C LYS A 65 8.15 12.34 -2.73
N GLU A 66 9.37 12.70 -3.13
CA GLU A 66 10.05 12.20 -4.34
C GLU A 66 9.97 10.68 -4.53
N LEU A 67 10.34 9.90 -3.49
CA LEU A 67 10.29 8.44 -3.57
C LEU A 67 8.84 7.89 -3.64
N THR A 68 7.91 8.51 -2.92
CA THR A 68 6.48 8.16 -2.98
C THR A 68 5.89 8.47 -4.35
N ASP A 69 6.27 9.60 -4.95
CA ASP A 69 5.89 10.00 -6.30
C ASP A 69 6.43 9.03 -7.36
N ALA A 70 7.68 8.59 -7.22
CA ALA A 70 8.26 7.57 -8.10
C ALA A 70 7.47 6.25 -8.06
N HIS A 71 7.09 5.77 -6.87
CA HIS A 71 6.24 4.58 -6.75
C HIS A 71 4.83 4.81 -7.32
N SER A 72 4.26 6.00 -7.14
CA SER A 72 2.94 6.36 -7.69
C SER A 72 2.94 6.33 -9.21
N LYS A 73 3.92 6.98 -9.84
CA LYS A 73 4.10 7.01 -11.31
C LYS A 73 4.32 5.61 -11.88
N TYR A 74 5.11 4.80 -11.19
CA TYR A 74 5.33 3.42 -11.61
C TYR A 74 4.04 2.59 -11.60
N LEU A 75 3.23 2.69 -10.54
CA LEU A 75 1.93 2.01 -10.50
C LEU A 75 0.96 2.49 -11.59
N GLN A 76 0.92 3.80 -11.85
CA GLN A 76 0.13 4.35 -12.95
C GLN A 76 0.60 3.79 -14.29
N SER A 77 1.91 3.63 -14.51
CA SER A 77 2.44 3.01 -15.74
C SER A 77 2.09 1.52 -15.88
N LEU A 78 1.82 0.83 -14.77
CA LEU A 78 1.32 -0.55 -14.76
C LEU A 78 -0.20 -0.63 -15.00
N GLY A 79 -0.91 0.51 -15.07
CA GLY A 79 -2.35 0.56 -15.27
C GLY A 79 -3.16 0.36 -13.98
N VAL A 80 -2.58 0.63 -12.81
CA VAL A 80 -3.34 0.63 -11.55
C VAL A 80 -4.23 1.86 -11.45
N ASP A 81 -5.50 1.66 -11.08
CA ASP A 81 -6.49 2.73 -10.97
C ASP A 81 -6.25 3.62 -9.75
N PHE A 82 -6.24 4.93 -9.98
CA PHE A 82 -6.24 5.95 -8.93
C PHE A 82 -7.59 6.69 -8.94
N SER A 83 -8.33 6.61 -7.85
CA SER A 83 -9.60 7.32 -7.65
C SER A 83 -9.37 8.67 -6.97
N GLU A 84 -10.15 9.67 -7.38
CA GLU A 84 -10.28 10.96 -6.69
C GLU A 84 -11.42 10.96 -5.66
N TYR A 85 -12.28 9.94 -5.68
CA TYR A 85 -13.46 9.87 -4.83
C TYR A 85 -13.33 8.77 -3.77
N LEU A 86 -13.49 9.17 -2.50
CA LEU A 86 -13.55 8.25 -1.36
C LEU A 86 -14.80 7.36 -1.39
N LEU A 87 -15.83 7.70 -2.17
CA LEU A 87 -17.13 7.01 -2.14
C LEU A 87 -17.02 5.50 -2.45
N TYR A 88 -16.07 5.09 -3.29
CA TYR A 88 -15.78 3.67 -3.58
C TYR A 88 -15.24 2.90 -2.36
N PHE A 89 -14.70 3.59 -1.36
CA PHE A 89 -14.15 3.00 -0.14
C PHE A 89 -15.19 2.75 0.96
N ASN A 90 -16.44 3.18 0.82
CA ASN A 90 -17.48 2.84 1.80
C ASN A 90 -18.30 1.60 1.38
N THR A 91 -18.35 1.27 0.07
CA THR A 91 -19.19 0.19 -0.46
C THR A 91 -18.44 -1.11 -0.73
N LEU A 92 -17.15 -1.05 -1.11
CA LEU A 92 -16.29 -2.24 -1.28
C LEU A 92 -15.73 -2.78 0.05
N VAL A 93 -16.00 -2.09 1.14
CA VAL A 93 -15.11 -2.11 2.30
C VAL A 93 -15.88 -2.45 3.57
N LYS A 94 -16.46 -3.64 3.59
CA LYS A 94 -16.72 -4.35 4.85
C LYS A 94 -15.43 -4.89 5.48
N ASN A 95 -14.34 -4.94 4.71
CA ASN A 95 -13.00 -5.35 5.13
C ASN A 95 -11.97 -4.27 4.72
N VAL A 96 -12.03 -3.07 5.31
CA VAL A 96 -10.89 -2.14 5.20
C VAL A 96 -9.78 -2.86 5.95
N VAL A 97 -8.73 -3.32 5.26
CA VAL A 97 -7.44 -3.20 5.94
C VAL A 97 -7.21 -1.71 5.94
N GLU A 98 -7.71 -1.05 6.98
CA GLU A 98 -7.16 0.22 7.33
C GLU A 98 -5.73 -0.13 7.73
N VAL A 99 -4.83 -0.13 6.74
CA VAL A 99 -3.41 -0.13 7.01
C VAL A 99 -3.18 1.27 7.58
N LYS A 100 -3.61 1.48 8.85
CA LYS A 100 -3.00 2.44 9.76
C LYS A 100 -1.61 1.91 9.93
N ILE A 101 -0.77 2.15 8.93
CA ILE A 101 0.64 1.92 9.01
C ILE A 101 1.10 2.95 10.05
N LYS A 102 0.98 2.60 11.34
CA LYS A 102 1.80 3.13 12.43
C LYS A 102 3.22 2.63 12.18
N LEU A 103 3.77 3.03 11.04
CA LEU A 103 5.02 2.56 10.46
C LEU A 103 6.17 2.83 11.42
N ALA A 104 6.09 3.93 12.18
CA ALA A 104 7.10 4.30 13.16
C ALA A 104 7.31 3.25 14.26
N SER A 105 6.26 2.57 14.72
CA SER A 105 6.36 1.54 15.77
C SER A 105 6.84 0.21 15.20
N PHE A 106 6.30 -0.22 14.06
CA PHE A 106 6.64 -1.50 13.44
C PHE A 106 8.03 -1.51 12.80
N ILE A 107 8.44 -0.43 12.11
CA ILE A 107 9.81 -0.27 11.58
C ILE A 107 10.83 -0.18 12.72
N LYS A 108 10.55 0.51 13.84
CA LYS A 108 11.47 0.47 15.01
C LYS A 108 11.63 -0.95 15.53
N LYS A 109 10.54 -1.70 15.63
CA LYS A 109 10.53 -3.09 16.11
C LYS A 109 11.22 -4.06 15.14
N MET A 110 11.14 -3.81 13.83
CA MET A 110 11.81 -4.59 12.80
C MET A 110 13.29 -4.22 12.61
N ARG A 111 13.66 -2.94 12.69
CA ARG A 111 15.08 -2.51 12.68
C ARG A 111 15.83 -3.06 13.89
N ALA A 112 15.18 -3.14 15.05
CA ALA A 112 15.73 -3.77 16.25
C ALA A 112 15.84 -5.32 16.17
N LYS A 113 15.26 -5.96 15.15
CA LYS A 113 15.36 -7.41 14.89
C LYS A 113 16.28 -7.75 13.70
N CYS A 114 16.77 -6.75 12.98
CA CYS A 114 17.65 -6.91 11.81
C CYS A 114 19.04 -6.30 12.05
N LEU A 115 19.36 -5.99 13.31
CA LEU A 115 20.69 -5.70 13.85
C LEU A 115 20.98 -6.73 14.95
#